data_AF-A0A7K6JM12-F1
#
_entry.id   AF-A0A7K6JM12-F1
#
_cell.length_a   1.000
_cell.length_b   1.000
_cell.length_c   1.000
_cell.angle_alpha   90.00
_cell.angle_beta   90.00
_cell.angle_gamma   90.00
#
_symmetry.space_group_name_H-M   'P 1'
#
loop_
_entity.id
_entity.type
_entity.pdbx_description
1 polymer ?
#
loop_
_entity_poly.entity_id
_entity_poly.type
_entity_poly.pdbx_seq_one_letter_code
_entity_poly.pdbx_strand_id
1 'polypeptide(L)' 'NPRQRGFIRAAGCSENLKLLQTIIRSAKREHRPLGVVFVDIAKAFDTVSHQHILYGLQQRGVDPHIISLVSNMY' A
#
# COMPACT_ATOMS: atom_id res chain seq x y z
N ASN A 1 0.47 6.63 -5.21
CA ASN A 1 0.14 5.44 -6.03
C ASN A 1 -1.36 5.40 -6.25
N PRO A 2 -1.86 5.49 -7.50
CA PRO A 2 -3.30 5.56 -7.80
C PRO A 2 -4.09 4.29 -7.42
N ARG A 3 -3.42 3.14 -7.22
CA ARG A 3 -4.02 1.85 -6.86
C ARG A 3 -4.00 1.53 -5.36
N GLN A 4 -3.46 2.44 -4.53
CA GLN A 4 -3.56 2.35 -3.07
C GLN A 4 -5.04 2.38 -2.69
N ARG A 5 -5.49 1.42 -1.88
CA ARG A 5 -6.86 1.39 -1.33
C ARG A 5 -6.92 1.28 0.19
N GLY A 6 -5.81 0.87 0.83
CA GLY A 6 -5.67 0.91 2.28
C GLY A 6 -5.35 2.32 2.79
N PHE A 7 -5.88 2.66 3.96
CA PHE A 7 -5.61 3.91 4.70
C PHE A 7 -5.89 5.20 3.91
N ILE A 8 -6.80 5.15 2.93
CA ILE A 8 -7.28 6.33 2.19
C ILE A 8 -8.80 6.33 2.16
N ARG A 9 -9.39 7.50 1.91
CA ARG A 9 -10.84 7.62 1.68
C ARG A 9 -11.18 7.12 0.27
N ALA A 10 -11.46 5.82 0.15
CA ALA A 10 -11.85 5.14 -1.09
C ALA A 10 -12.87 4.04 -0.81
N ALA A 11 -13.37 3.38 -1.86
CA ALA A 11 -14.26 2.20 -1.77
C ALA A 11 -13.58 0.93 -1.19
N GLY A 12 -12.43 1.09 -0.53
CA GLY A 12 -11.62 0.02 0.04
C GLY A 12 -11.09 -0.96 -1.01
N CYS A 13 -10.86 -2.19 -0.58
CA CYS A 13 -10.24 -3.24 -1.41
C CYS A 13 -11.16 -3.83 -2.48
N SER A 14 -12.45 -3.46 -2.49
CA SER A 14 -13.45 -3.99 -3.42
C SER A 14 -13.08 -3.76 -4.88
N GLU A 15 -12.49 -2.61 -5.19
CA GLU A 15 -12.06 -2.25 -6.54
C GLU A 15 -10.89 -3.11 -7.02
N ASN A 16 -9.88 -3.32 -6.17
CA ASN A 16 -8.73 -4.17 -6.48
C ASN A 16 -9.17 -5.63 -6.66
N LEU A 17 -10.13 -6.10 -5.84
CA LEU A 17 -10.69 -7.44 -5.96
C LEU A 17 -11.48 -7.60 -7.28
N LYS A 18 -12.31 -6.63 -7.66
CA LYS A 18 -13.07 -6.65 -8.91
C LYS A 18 -12.13 -6.66 -10.12
N LEU A 19 -11.05 -5.88 -10.08
CA LEU A 19 -10.01 -5.88 -11.11
C LEU A 19 -9.36 -7.26 -11.25
N LEU A 20 -8.91 -7.85 -10.13
CA LEU A 20 -8.31 -9.18 -10.12
C LEU A 20 -9.27 -10.25 -10.67
N GLN A 21 -10.53 -10.23 -10.24
CA GLN A 21 -11.57 -11.15 -10.75
C GLN A 21 -11.76 -11.00 -12.26
N THR A 22 -11.75 -9.77 -12.78
CA THR A 22 -11.87 -9.49 -14.21
C THR A 22 -10.70 -10.09 -14.99
N ILE A 23 -9.47 -9.91 -14.49
CA ILE A 23 -8.25 -10.46 -15.11
C ILE A 23 -8.31 -12.00 -15.13
N ILE A 24 -8.69 -12.63 -14.01
CA ILE A 24 -8.84 -14.09 -13.90
C ILE A 24 -9.89 -14.60 -14.89
N ARG A 25 -11.06 -13.95 -14.98
CA ARG A 25 -12.12 -14.32 -15.92
C ARG A 25 -11.67 -14.20 -17.38
N SER A 26 -10.94 -13.14 -17.72
CA SER A 26 -10.39 -12.95 -19.07
C SER A 26 -9.41 -14.07 -19.44
N ALA A 27 -8.47 -14.38 -18.54
CA ALA A 27 -7.49 -15.43 -18.78
C ALA A 27 -8.14 -16.81 -18.99
N LYS A 28 -9.17 -17.13 -18.20
CA LYS A 28 -9.96 -18.35 -18.37
C LYS A 28 -10.68 -18.40 -19.72
N ARG A 29 -11.32 -17.29 -20.13
CA ARG A 29 -12.05 -17.20 -21.41
C ARG A 29 -11.12 -17.36 -22.62
N GLU A 30 -9.90 -16.83 -22.52
CA GLU A 30 -8.91 -16.85 -23.60
C GLU A 30 -8.00 -18.09 -23.56
N HIS A 31 -8.23 -19.03 -22.63
CA HIS A 31 -7.40 -20.22 -22.41
C HIS A 31 -5.90 -19.91 -22.26
N ARG A 32 -5.57 -18.76 -21.65
CA ARG A 32 -4.19 -18.33 -21.44
C ARG A 32 -3.74 -18.56 -19.99
N PRO A 33 -2.47 -18.92 -19.77
CA PRO A 33 -1.92 -19.01 -18.41
C PRO A 33 -1.92 -17.64 -17.72
N LEU A 34 -2.14 -17.65 -16.40
CA LEU A 34 -2.10 -16.46 -15.54
C LEU A 34 -1.39 -16.80 -14.24
N GLY A 35 -0.31 -16.09 -13.93
CA GLY A 35 0.34 -16.10 -12.62
C GLY A 35 -0.12 -14.90 -11.79
N VAL A 36 -0.43 -15.13 -10.51
CA VAL A 36 -0.75 -14.08 -9.54
C VAL A 36 0.16 -14.25 -8.32
N VAL A 37 0.86 -13.19 -7.92
CA VAL A 37 1.75 -13.19 -6.75
C VAL A 37 1.14 -12.27 -5.69
N PHE A 38 0.94 -12.81 -4.49
CA PHE A 38 0.54 -12.04 -3.32
C PHE A 38 1.77 -11.86 -2.43
N VAL A 39 2.14 -10.60 -2.18
CA VAL A 39 3.29 -10.24 -1.35
C VAL A 39 2.77 -9.61 -0.06
N ASP A 40 3.27 -10.07 1.07
CA ASP A 40 2.96 -9.54 2.39
C ASP A 40 4.25 -9.24 3.18
N ILE A 41 4.20 -8.23 4.04
CA ILE A 41 5.32 -7.83 4.89
C ILE A 41 5.00 -8.22 6.33
N ALA A 42 5.72 -9.20 6.86
CA ALA A 42 5.55 -9.64 8.24
C ALA A 42 5.84 -8.48 9.22
N LYS A 43 4.92 -8.26 10.16
CA LYS A 43 5.03 -7.25 11.21
C LYS A 43 5.35 -5.84 10.66
N ALA A 44 4.72 -5.42 9.57
CA ALA A 44 5.07 -4.19 8.86
C ALA A 44 5.14 -2.93 9.74
N PHE A 45 4.32 -2.82 10.80
CA PHE A 45 4.38 -1.67 11.72
C PHE A 45 5.51 -1.78 12.76
N ASP A 46 5.96 -2.98 13.08
CA ASP A 46 7.06 -3.20 14.02
C ASP A 46 8.44 -3.21 13.33
N THR A 47 8.49 -3.54 12.02
CA THR A 47 9.75 -3.78 11.30
C THR A 47 10.22 -2.59 10.46
N VAL A 48 9.36 -1.60 10.21
CA VAL A 48 9.76 -0.37 9.54
C VAL A 48 10.58 0.50 10.50
N SER A 49 11.78 0.92 10.09
CA SER A 49 12.63 1.77 10.94
C SER A 49 12.06 3.19 11.08
N HIS A 50 12.22 3.79 12.27
CA HIS A 50 11.79 5.17 12.52
C HIS A 50 12.42 6.18 11.54
N GLN A 51 13.67 5.96 11.15
CA GLN A 51 14.35 6.78 10.13
C GLN A 51 13.61 6.77 8.78
N HIS A 52 13.09 5.61 8.34
CA HIS A 52 12.31 5.53 7.10
C HIS A 52 10.97 6.26 7.21
N ILE A 53 10.33 6.23 8.38
CA ILE A 53 9.09 6.98 8.63
C ILE A 53 9.36 8.48 8.50
N LEU A 54 10.38 8.99 9.21
CA LEU A 54 10.74 10.42 9.18
C LEU A 54 11.14 10.88 7.78
N TYR A 55 11.96 10.09 7.07
CA TYR A 55 12.31 10.37 5.68
C TYR A 55 11.06 10.43 4.78
N GLY A 56 10.12 9.50 4.95
CA GLY A 56 8.85 9.50 4.22
C GLY A 56 7.99 10.74 4.47
N LEU A 57 8.00 11.29 5.69
CA LEU A 57 7.31 12.54 6.02
C LEU A 57 7.99 13.75 5.37
N GLN A 58 9.33 13.82 5.43
CA GLN A 58 10.11 14.88 4.78
C GLN A 58 9.87 14.91 3.27
N GLN A 59 9.91 13.75 2.60
CA GLN A 59 9.67 13.64 1.16
C GLN A 59 8.26 14.04 0.74
N ARG A 60 7.29 13.99 1.67
CA ARG A 60 5.92 14.48 1.44
C ARG A 60 5.72 15.96 1.75
N GLY A 61 6.77 16.66 2.17
CA GLY A 61 6.70 18.09 2.52
C GLY A 61 5.92 18.36 3.80
N VAL A 62 5.90 17.42 4.73
CA VAL A 62 5.28 17.62 6.05
C VAL A 62 6.09 18.65 6.83
N ASP A 63 5.39 19.52 7.56
CA ASP A 63 6.02 20.59 8.35
C ASP A 63 7.04 20.03 9.36
N PRO A 64 8.24 20.63 9.49
CA PRO A 64 9.27 20.17 10.42
C PRO A 64 8.82 20.03 11.87
N HIS A 65 7.89 20.86 12.34
CA HIS A 65 7.34 20.78 13.69
C HIS A 65 6.50 19.51 13.89
N ILE A 66 5.71 19.13 12.89
CA ILE A 66 4.95 17.87 12.90
C ILE A 66 5.89 16.67 12.82
N ILE A 67 6.95 16.74 12.02
CA ILE A 67 7.97 15.69 11.95
C ILE A 67 8.65 15.52 13.33
N SER A 68 8.99 16.63 14.00
CA SER A 68 9.54 16.60 15.35
C SER A 68 8.56 15.97 16.35
N LEU A 69 7.28 16.31 16.28
CA LEU A 69 6.25 15.70 17.13
C LEU A 69 6.18 14.18 16.93
N VAL A 70 6.11 13.72 15.67
CA VAL A 70 6.08 12.27 15.36
C VAL A 70 7.34 11.57 15.84
N SER A 71 8.51 12.22 15.69
CA SER A 71 9.78 11.66 16.18
C SER A 71 9.80 11.47 17.70
N ASN A 72 9.06 12.27 18.47
CA ASN A 72 9.00 12.18 19.92
C ASN A 72 7.96 11.18 20.44
N MET A 73 7.19 10.53 19.55
CA MET A 73 6.19 9.52 19.90
C MET A 73 6.78 8.11 20.04
N TYR A 74 8.07 7.94 19.72
CA TYR A 74 8.82 6.69 19.79
C TYR A 74 10.02 6.88 20.72
#